data_AF-A0A101EEC0-F1
#
_entry.id   AF-A0A101EEC0-F1
#
_cell.length_a   1.000
_cell.length_b   1.000
_cell.length_c   1.000
_cell.angle_alpha   90.00
_cell.angle_beta   90.00
_cell.angle_gamma   90.00
#
_symmetry.space_group_name_H-M   'P 1'
#
loop_
_entity.id
_entity.type
_entity.pdbx_description
1 polymer ?
#
loop_
_entity_poly.entity_id
_entity_poly.type
_entity_poly.pdbx_seq_one_letter_code
_entity_poly.pdbx_strand_id
1 'polypeptide(L)'
;VRVSNKVYYVRRVAIGKVLSIETLLACQGIDFRAPLRPGKGTGRAYSIIREEVPFLVEDVPLYSEISKVEGILREDDFLLNVEEIVGELR
;
A
#
# COMPACT_ATOMS: atom_id res chain seq x y z
N VAL A 1 27.01 19.82 0.59
CA VAL A 1 26.56 18.61 1.33
C VAL A 1 25.29 18.84 2.16
N ARG A 2 24.30 19.60 1.66
CA ARG A 2 23.02 19.84 2.39
C ARG A 2 21.77 19.60 1.52
N VAL A 3 21.94 19.47 0.21
CA VAL A 3 20.87 19.25 -0.78
C VAL A 3 20.56 17.76 -0.93
N SER A 4 21.57 16.87 -0.90
CA SER A 4 21.35 15.41 -1.02
C SER A 4 20.44 14.85 0.07
N ASN A 5 20.59 15.24 1.34
CA ASN A 5 19.77 14.69 2.43
C ASN A 5 18.28 14.98 2.27
N LYS A 6 17.89 16.14 1.72
CA LYS A 6 16.48 16.46 1.48
C LYS A 6 15.90 15.63 0.35
N VAL A 7 16.64 15.41 -0.73
CA VAL A 7 16.17 14.57 -1.86
C VAL A 7 16.01 13.12 -1.42
N TYR A 8 16.97 12.58 -0.66
CA TYR A 8 16.84 11.23 -0.09
C TYR A 8 15.69 11.13 0.92
N TYR A 9 15.47 12.16 1.73
CA TYR A 9 14.36 12.21 2.68
C TYR A 9 13.00 12.28 1.98
N VAL A 10 12.88 13.11 0.94
CA VAL A 10 11.67 13.19 0.10
C VAL A 10 11.42 11.83 -0.57
N ARG A 11 12.44 11.24 -1.19
CA ARG A 11 12.31 9.96 -1.90
C ARG A 11 11.95 8.79 -0.99
N ARG A 12 12.53 8.70 0.21
CA ARG A 12 12.30 7.55 1.12
C ARG A 12 11.13 7.73 2.08
N VAL A 13 10.97 8.92 2.65
CA VAL A 13 10.01 9.14 3.74
C VAL A 13 8.72 9.77 3.22
N ALA A 14 8.81 10.82 2.40
CA ALA A 14 7.61 11.51 1.93
C ALA A 14 6.85 10.67 0.89
N ILE A 15 7.54 10.12 -0.11
CA ILE A 15 6.89 9.30 -1.15
C ILE A 15 6.29 8.03 -0.56
N GLY A 16 6.98 7.35 0.37
CA GLY A 16 6.46 6.14 1.02
C GLY A 16 5.12 6.38 1.73
N LYS A 17 4.98 7.50 2.45
CA LYS A 17 3.73 7.86 3.11
C LYS A 17 2.60 8.17 2.13
N VAL A 18 2.88 8.89 1.04
CA VAL A 18 1.88 9.18 0.01
C VAL A 18 1.36 7.88 -0.60
N LEU A 19 2.26 6.98 -1.01
CA LEU A 19 1.88 5.68 -1.56
C LEU A 19 1.08 4.82 -0.57
N SER A 20 1.41 4.90 0.72
CA SER A 20 0.69 4.18 1.77
C SER A 20 -0.74 4.69 1.93
N ILE A 21 -0.93 6.02 1.89
CA ILE A 21 -2.26 6.64 1.93
C ILE A 21 -3.06 6.24 0.69
N GLU A 22 -2.47 6.37 -0.50
CA GLU A 22 -3.13 5.99 -1.77
C GLU A 22 -3.53 4.52 -1.79
N THR A 23 -2.66 3.63 -1.29
CA THR A 23 -2.94 2.19 -1.21
C THR A 23 -4.09 1.89 -0.24
N LEU A 24 -4.09 2.51 0.94
CA LEU A 24 -5.18 2.37 1.90
C LEU A 24 -6.52 2.84 1.31
N LEU A 25 -6.53 4.00 0.66
CA LEU A 25 -7.73 4.55 0.03
C LEU A 25 -8.19 3.71 -1.17
N ALA A 26 -7.27 3.16 -1.95
CA ALA A 26 -7.59 2.26 -3.05
C ALA A 26 -8.25 0.97 -2.55
N CYS A 27 -7.75 0.38 -1.46
CA CYS A 27 -8.37 -0.79 -0.86
C CYS A 27 -9.79 -0.47 -0.36
N GLN A 28 -9.98 0.66 0.31
CA GLN A 28 -11.30 1.09 0.77
C GLN A 28 -12.26 1.34 -0.40
N GLY A 29 -11.76 1.93 -1.49
CA GLY A 29 -12.50 2.13 -2.73
C GLY A 29 -12.90 0.81 -3.40
N ILE A 30 -12.06 -0.22 -3.34
CA ILE A 30 -12.41 -1.57 -3.81
C ILE A 30 -13.54 -2.16 -2.98
N ASP A 31 -13.48 -2.03 -1.65
CA ASP A 31 -14.53 -2.55 -0.75
C ASP A 31 -15.89 -1.91 -1.01
N PHE A 32 -15.93 -0.58 -1.18
CA PHE A 32 -17.16 0.14 -1.53
C PHE A 32 -17.74 -0.25 -2.89
N ARG A 33 -16.95 -0.88 -3.75
CA ARG A 33 -17.36 -1.36 -5.08
C ARG A 33 -17.73 -2.84 -5.10
N ALA A 34 -17.77 -3.52 -3.95
CA ALA A 34 -18.23 -4.89 -3.87
C ALA A 34 -19.62 -5.05 -4.55
N PRO A 35 -19.84 -6.13 -5.33
CA PRO A 35 -18.99 -7.32 -5.46
C PRO A 35 -17.96 -7.27 -6.60
N LEU A 36 -17.68 -6.11 -7.21
CA LEU A 36 -16.65 -6.00 -8.25
C LEU A 36 -15.29 -6.41 -7.69
N ARG A 37 -14.54 -7.18 -8.49
CA ARG A 37 -13.22 -7.69 -8.09
C ARG A 37 -12.11 -6.98 -8.87
N PRO A 38 -10.99 -6.64 -8.22
CA PRO A 38 -9.82 -6.10 -8.91
C PRO A 38 -9.18 -7.14 -9.84
N GLY A 39 -8.31 -6.68 -10.74
CA GLY A 39 -7.48 -7.56 -11.58
C GLY A 39 -6.50 -8.40 -10.74
N LYS A 40 -5.86 -9.42 -11.33
CA LYS A 40 -5.07 -10.42 -10.58
C LYS A 40 -3.99 -9.83 -9.65
N GLY A 41 -3.10 -8.99 -10.16
CA GLY A 41 -2.02 -8.38 -9.36
C GLY A 41 -2.55 -7.43 -8.30
N THR A 42 -3.46 -6.53 -8.68
CA THR A 42 -4.13 -5.62 -7.74
C THR A 42 -4.92 -6.38 -6.68
N GLY A 43 -5.52 -7.52 -7.03
CA GLY A 43 -6.24 -8.39 -6.11
C GLY A 43 -5.31 -9.05 -5.09
N ARG A 44 -4.11 -9.49 -5.52
CA ARG A 44 -3.09 -10.00 -4.59
C ARG A 44 -2.64 -8.91 -3.62
N ALA A 45 -2.30 -7.73 -4.14
CA ALA A 45 -1.93 -6.58 -3.32
C ALA A 45 -3.04 -6.21 -2.32
N TYR A 46 -4.28 -6.10 -2.78
CA TYR A 46 -5.45 -5.83 -1.94
C TYR A 46 -5.61 -6.86 -0.83
N SER A 47 -5.50 -8.16 -1.13
CA SER A 47 -5.64 -9.22 -0.12
C SER A 47 -4.59 -9.11 0.97
N ILE A 48 -3.31 -8.90 0.61
CA ILE A 48 -2.22 -8.74 1.58
C ILE A 48 -2.48 -7.54 2.49
N ILE A 49 -2.92 -6.41 1.93
CA ILE A 49 -3.24 -5.23 2.75
C ILE A 49 -4.43 -5.50 3.67
N ARG A 50 -5.46 -6.23 3.22
CA ARG A 50 -6.67 -6.52 4.00
C ARG A 50 -6.47 -7.58 5.08
N GLU A 51 -5.43 -8.41 4.97
CA GLU A 51 -5.01 -9.32 6.04
C GLU A 51 -4.52 -8.53 7.28
N GLU A 52 -3.82 -7.41 7.07
CA GLU A 52 -3.24 -6.60 8.16
C GLU A 52 -4.07 -5.35 8.54
N VAL A 53 -4.78 -4.77 7.56
CA VAL A 53 -5.58 -3.56 7.71
C VAL A 53 -7.02 -3.84 7.27
N PRO A 54 -7.91 -4.21 8.20
CA PRO A 54 -9.31 -4.49 7.88
C PRO A 54 -10.04 -3.29 7.26
N PHE A 55 -11.20 -3.55 6.66
CA PHE A 55 -12.08 -2.48 6.17
C PHE A 55 -12.47 -1.54 7.31
N LEU A 56 -12.25 -0.23 7.10
CA LEU A 56 -12.52 0.78 8.12
C LEU A 56 -14.01 1.15 8.07
N VAL A 57 -14.78 0.66 9.06
CA VAL A 57 -16.23 0.91 9.16
C VAL A 57 -16.51 2.22 9.89
N GLU A 58 -15.76 2.48 10.95
CA GLU A 58 -15.89 3.65 11.82
C GLU A 58 -14.62 4.50 11.75
N ASP A 59 -14.69 5.71 12.29
CA ASP A 59 -13.53 6.58 12.37
C ASP A 59 -12.45 5.96 13.27
N VAL A 60 -11.28 5.73 12.70
CA VAL A 60 -10.10 5.23 13.40
C VAL A 60 -8.94 6.22 13.30
N PRO A 61 -7.95 6.15 14.21
CA PRO A 61 -6.72 6.91 14.05
C PRO A 61 -5.95 6.50 12.79
N LEU A 62 -6.14 7.23 11.69
CA LEU A 62 -5.59 6.85 10.37
C LEU A 62 -4.07 6.71 10.34
N TYR A 63 -3.34 7.41 11.21
CA TYR A 63 -1.88 7.32 11.24
C TYR A 63 -1.40 5.88 11.55
N SER A 64 -2.11 5.11 12.39
CA SER A 64 -1.73 3.74 12.69
C SER A 64 -1.90 2.84 11.48
N GLU A 65 -3.02 3.00 10.77
CA GLU A 65 -3.33 2.19 9.59
C GLU A 65 -2.41 2.53 8.41
N ILE A 66 -2.12 3.82 8.20
CA ILE A 66 -1.14 4.26 7.20
C ILE A 66 0.25 3.68 7.52
N SER A 67 0.67 3.66 8.79
CA SER A 67 1.96 3.08 9.17
C SER A 67 2.04 1.57 8.99
N LYS A 68 0.93 0.83 9.17
CA LYS A 68 0.88 -0.60 8.82
C LYS A 68 1.07 -0.82 7.32
N VAL A 69 0.33 -0.09 6.50
CA VAL A 69 0.48 -0.14 5.03
C VAL A 69 1.90 0.24 4.61
N GLU A 70 2.48 1.28 5.22
CA GLU A 70 3.87 1.68 4.96
C GLU A 70 4.87 0.59 5.32
N GLY A 71 4.62 -0.20 6.37
CA GLY A 71 5.40 -1.38 6.73
C GLY A 71 5.38 -2.43 5.62
N ILE A 72 4.18 -2.82 5.20
CA ILE A 72 3.97 -3.83 4.15
C ILE A 72 4.63 -3.41 2.84
N LEU A 73 4.44 -2.16 2.40
CA LEU A 73 5.00 -1.66 1.14
C LEU A 73 6.54 -1.55 1.14
N ARG A 74 7.18 -1.62 2.31
CA ARG A 74 8.64 -1.61 2.45
C ARG A 74 9.24 -3.00 2.45
N GLU A 75 8.44 -4.05 2.62
CA GLU A 75 8.92 -5.41 2.58
C GLU A 75 9.14 -5.85 1.14
N ASP A 76 10.31 -6.40 0.85
CA ASP A 76 10.62 -6.95 -0.48
C ASP A 76 9.64 -8.07 -0.84
N ASP A 77 9.10 -8.77 0.17
CA ASP A 77 8.11 -9.83 0.01
C ASP A 77 6.82 -9.34 -0.64
N PHE A 78 6.39 -8.11 -0.38
CA PHE A 78 5.17 -7.57 -0.99
C PHE A 78 5.26 -7.57 -2.52
N LEU A 79 6.37 -7.08 -3.08
CA LEU A 79 6.56 -7.03 -4.53
C LEU A 79 6.64 -8.44 -5.12
N LEU A 80 7.43 -9.31 -4.49
CA LEU A 80 7.59 -10.70 -4.92
C LEU A 80 6.25 -11.43 -4.99
N ASN A 81 5.41 -11.29 -3.96
CA ASN A 81 4.09 -11.91 -3.91
C ASN A 81 3.16 -11.43 -5.05
N VAL A 82 3.29 -10.17 -5.48
CA VAL A 82 2.53 -9.65 -6.61
C VAL A 82 3.09 -10.17 -7.93
N GLU A 83 4.42 -10.14 -8.10
CA GLU A 83 5.12 -10.60 -9.31
C GLU A 83 4.93 -12.10 -9.56
N GLU A 84 4.82 -12.93 -8.52
CA GLU A 84 4.47 -14.35 -8.65
C GLU A 84 3.15 -14.57 -9.42
N ILE A 85 2.21 -13.62 -9.31
CA ILE A 85 0.88 -13.72 -9.93
C ILE A 85 0.83 -13.15 -11.34
N VAL A 86 1.60 -12.10 -11.62
CA VAL A 86 1.51 -11.34 -12.89
C VAL A 86 2.77 -11.39 -13.75
N GLY A 87 3.85 -11.99 -13.25
CA GLY A 87 5.19 -11.92 -13.83
C GLY A 87 5.97 -10.70 -13.35
N GLU A 88 7.24 -10.65 -13.75
CA GLU A 88 8.17 -9.54 -13.44
C GLU A 88 7.58 -8.18 -13.86
N LEU A 89 7.56 -7.24 -12.92
CA LEU A 89 7.11 -5.86 -13.15
C LEU A 89 8.32 -5.02 -13.58
N ARG A 90 8.28 -4.50 -14.81
CA ARG A 90 9.36 -3.70 -15.43
C ARG A 90 9.14 -2.20 -15.32
#